data_AF-A0A067TNJ4-F1
#
_entry.id   AF-A0A067TNJ4-F1
#
_cell.length_a   1.000
_cell.length_b   1.000
_cell.length_c   1.000
_cell.angle_alpha   90.00
_cell.angle_beta   90.00
_cell.angle_gamma   90.00
#
_symmetry.space_group_name_H-M   'P 1'
#
loop_
_entity.id
_entity.type
_entity.pdbx_description
1 polymer ?
#
loop_
_entity_poly.entity_id
_entity_poly.type
_entity_poly.pdbx_seq_one_letter_code
_entity_poly.pdbx_strand_id
1 'polypeptide(L)'
;MASFAPKAGCPMCGIVATASHTTPNSPRTPVFPPGSTQAEVLWRDDNFTAYREKANPVSSRGHIIVAFNLHVPSIYALSSSDLPLLANIRNLATRLLASSVPAATPVTPSTAPPPVPLEGLSSQFRIGFITPPFKDNKIPVTDHLHAHAFIGPADLAGWWRGVAYGPLAWYAIEDLIAEIRESTTNNRIKSGYENRVRAPIDMVPSAGARAGRADGLETTEPSIANLDLQVEDGEGGVSTSSASTSSQSRNLLSSQSQIPHLRV
;
A
#
# COMPACT_ATOMS: atom_id res chain seq x y z
N MET A 1 -0.64 21.11 -0.72
CA MET A 1 -0.74 20.14 -1.84
C MET A 1 0.49 20.10 -2.76
N ALA A 2 1.49 20.98 -2.64
CA ALA A 2 2.65 20.98 -3.56
C ALA A 2 3.69 19.86 -3.33
N SER A 3 3.66 19.15 -2.20
CA SER A 3 4.77 18.27 -1.78
C SER A 3 4.92 16.98 -2.59
N PHE A 4 3.86 16.53 -3.29
CA PHE A 4 3.87 15.27 -4.07
C PHE A 4 3.36 15.46 -5.50
N ALA A 5 3.52 16.67 -6.06
CA ALA A 5 3.13 16.98 -7.43
C ALA A 5 3.92 16.13 -8.45
N PRO A 6 3.33 15.76 -9.60
CA PRO A 6 4.03 15.03 -10.65
C PRO A 6 5.30 15.76 -11.10
N LYS A 7 6.41 15.04 -11.21
CA LYS A 7 7.71 15.59 -11.60
C LYS A 7 7.98 15.38 -13.09
N ALA A 8 8.28 16.46 -13.81
CA ALA A 8 8.69 16.36 -15.21
C ALA A 8 9.96 15.49 -15.34
N GLY A 9 9.93 14.55 -16.28
CA GLY A 9 11.02 13.59 -16.50
C GLY A 9 11.04 12.38 -15.56
N CYS A 10 10.12 12.29 -14.58
CA CYS A 10 9.95 11.07 -13.79
C CYS A 10 9.23 9.99 -14.63
N PRO A 11 9.85 8.81 -14.86
CA PRO A 11 9.24 7.75 -15.66
C PRO A 11 7.89 7.27 -15.11
N MET A 12 7.77 7.16 -13.79
CA MET A 12 6.54 6.70 -13.13
C MET A 12 5.42 7.72 -13.22
N CYS A 13 5.72 9.02 -13.06
CA CYS A 13 4.75 10.08 -13.35
C CYS A 13 4.28 10.03 -14.81
N GLY A 14 5.17 9.74 -15.76
CA GLY A 14 4.81 9.57 -17.17
C GLY A 14 3.86 8.39 -17.43
N ILE A 15 4.10 7.25 -16.78
CA ILE A 15 3.22 6.08 -16.85
C ILE A 15 1.85 6.40 -16.24
N VAL A 16 1.82 7.00 -15.05
CA VAL A 16 0.59 7.42 -14.36
C VAL A 16 -0.21 8.42 -15.20
N ALA A 17 0.45 9.40 -15.83
CA ALA A 17 -0.19 10.38 -16.70
C ALA A 17 -0.73 9.72 -17.98
N THR A 18 0.03 8.82 -18.61
CA THR A 18 -0.46 8.09 -19.79
C THR A 18 -1.68 7.24 -19.45
N ALA A 19 -1.68 6.64 -18.26
CA ALA A 19 -2.78 5.84 -17.77
C ALA A 19 -4.03 6.67 -17.42
N SER A 20 -3.93 8.00 -17.23
CA SER A 20 -5.06 8.85 -16.82
C SER A 20 -6.17 8.99 -17.84
N HIS A 21 -5.87 8.70 -19.10
CA HIS A 21 -6.88 8.65 -20.15
C HIS A 21 -7.70 7.34 -20.13
N THR A 22 -7.38 6.40 -19.23
CA THR A 22 -8.12 5.14 -19.07
C THR A 22 -9.21 5.30 -18.02
N THR A 23 -10.41 4.82 -18.30
CA THR A 23 -11.52 4.80 -17.34
C THR A 23 -11.14 3.99 -16.09
N PRO A 24 -11.32 4.55 -14.88
CA PRO A 24 -11.06 3.83 -13.63
C PRO A 24 -11.86 2.52 -13.55
N ASN A 25 -11.28 1.51 -12.88
CA ASN A 25 -11.96 0.25 -12.49
C ASN A 25 -12.57 -0.61 -13.62
N SER A 26 -12.30 -0.33 -14.90
CA SER A 26 -12.85 -1.13 -16.00
C SER A 26 -12.01 -2.40 -16.25
N PRO A 27 -12.57 -3.62 -16.14
CA PRO A 27 -11.83 -4.84 -16.46
C PRO A 27 -11.45 -4.82 -17.94
N ARG A 28 -10.15 -4.75 -18.23
CA ARG A 28 -9.63 -4.81 -19.59
C ARG A 28 -9.06 -6.20 -19.87
N THR A 29 -9.41 -6.74 -21.03
CA THR A 29 -8.54 -7.59 -21.84
C THR A 29 -7.74 -6.65 -22.74
N PRO A 30 -6.51 -6.27 -22.37
CA PRO A 30 -5.78 -5.32 -23.16
C PRO A 30 -5.23 -6.01 -24.42
N VAL A 31 -5.61 -5.50 -25.59
CA VAL A 31 -5.04 -5.94 -26.87
C VAL A 31 -3.84 -5.05 -27.15
N PHE A 32 -2.64 -5.56 -26.91
CA PHE A 32 -1.41 -4.88 -27.32
C PHE A 32 -0.92 -5.47 -28.64
N PRO A 33 -0.52 -4.62 -29.61
CA PRO A 33 0.26 -5.08 -30.74
C PRO A 33 1.53 -5.81 -30.25
N PRO A 34 1.93 -6.93 -30.88
CA PRO A 34 3.21 -7.55 -30.63
C PRO A 34 4.34 -6.51 -30.77
N GLY A 35 5.15 -6.33 -29.71
CA GLY A 35 6.25 -5.35 -29.70
C GLY A 35 5.91 -3.98 -29.10
N SER A 36 4.68 -3.75 -28.60
CA SER A 36 4.38 -2.53 -27.85
C SER A 36 5.21 -2.46 -26.56
N THR A 37 5.91 -1.33 -26.37
CA THR A 37 6.67 -1.00 -25.15
C THR A 37 5.79 -0.32 -24.10
N GLN A 38 4.50 -0.12 -24.39
CA GLN A 38 3.58 0.54 -23.47
C GLN A 38 3.29 -0.36 -22.26
N ALA A 39 3.28 0.24 -21.07
CA ALA A 39 2.92 -0.46 -19.84
C ALA A 39 1.51 -1.03 -19.94
N GLU A 40 1.36 -2.32 -19.65
CA GLU A 40 0.06 -2.98 -19.57
C GLU A 40 -0.62 -2.63 -18.26
N VAL A 41 -1.44 -1.58 -18.27
CA VAL A 41 -2.21 -1.16 -17.08
C VAL A 41 -3.28 -2.20 -16.77
N LEU A 42 -3.19 -2.78 -15.57
CA LEU A 42 -4.12 -3.77 -15.03
C LEU A 42 -5.18 -3.12 -14.15
N TRP A 43 -4.82 -2.04 -13.46
CA TRP A 43 -5.69 -1.34 -12.53
C TRP A 43 -5.33 0.13 -12.45
N ARG A 44 -6.34 0.97 -12.22
CA ARG A 44 -6.18 2.39 -11.93
C ARG A 44 -7.30 2.87 -11.03
N ASP A 45 -6.92 3.56 -9.96
CA ASP A 45 -7.78 4.39 -9.13
C ASP A 45 -7.10 5.76 -8.90
N ASP A 46 -7.58 6.53 -7.92
CA ASP A 46 -7.05 7.87 -7.62
C ASP A 46 -5.69 7.85 -6.94
N ASN A 47 -5.35 6.76 -6.25
CA ASN A 47 -4.12 6.63 -5.48
C ASN A 47 -3.06 5.83 -6.22
N PHE A 48 -3.46 4.86 -7.04
CA PHE A 48 -2.57 3.89 -7.64
C PHE A 48 -2.83 3.64 -9.12
N THR A 49 -1.73 3.37 -9.82
CA THR A 49 -1.73 2.76 -11.14
C THR A 49 -0.93 1.46 -11.05
N ALA A 50 -1.58 0.32 -11.33
CA ALA A 50 -0.91 -0.98 -11.37
C ALA A 50 -0.77 -1.47 -12.81
N TYR A 51 0.41 -1.96 -13.17
CA TYR A 51 0.70 -2.47 -14.51
C TYR A 51 1.56 -3.73 -14.47
N ARG A 52 1.49 -4.54 -15.54
CA ARG A 52 2.32 -5.73 -15.71
C ARG A 52 3.70 -5.35 -16.24
N GLU A 53 4.75 -5.85 -15.58
CA GLU A 53 6.13 -5.68 -16.04
C GLU A 53 6.45 -6.74 -17.11
N LYS A 54 6.52 -6.31 -18.38
CA LYS A 54 6.79 -7.19 -19.53
C LYS A 54 8.22 -7.14 -20.03
N ALA A 55 8.92 -6.02 -19.86
CA ALA A 55 10.24 -5.82 -20.44
C ALA A 55 11.30 -6.54 -19.61
N ASN A 56 11.19 -6.47 -18.29
CA ASN A 56 12.14 -7.08 -17.37
C ASN A 56 11.40 -7.68 -16.15
N PRO A 57 10.55 -8.71 -16.32
CA PRO A 57 9.94 -9.40 -15.18
C PRO A 57 11.02 -10.05 -14.31
N VAL A 58 10.80 -10.13 -12.99
CA VAL A 58 11.67 -10.91 -12.08
C VAL A 58 11.20 -12.34 -11.88
N SER A 59 9.96 -12.63 -12.26
CA SER A 59 9.36 -13.95 -12.16
C SER A 59 8.69 -14.34 -13.48
N SER A 60 8.91 -15.58 -13.91
CA SER A 60 8.22 -16.18 -15.07
C SER A 60 6.72 -16.38 -14.83
N ARG A 61 6.28 -16.37 -13.57
CA ARG A 61 4.89 -16.61 -13.16
C ARG A 61 4.07 -15.33 -13.08
N GLY A 62 4.71 -14.17 -12.98
CA GLY A 62 4.05 -12.87 -12.98
C GLY A 62 4.79 -11.85 -12.15
N HIS A 63 4.91 -10.63 -12.69
CA HIS A 63 5.48 -9.46 -12.02
C HIS A 63 4.64 -8.24 -12.38
N ILE A 64 4.13 -7.55 -11.37
CA ILE A 64 3.38 -6.30 -11.50
C ILE A 64 4.06 -5.23 -10.67
N ILE A 65 3.88 -3.98 -11.10
CA ILE A 65 4.31 -2.78 -10.39
C ILE A 65 3.06 -2.02 -9.98
N VAL A 66 3.01 -1.59 -8.72
CA VAL A 66 1.97 -0.70 -8.20
C VAL A 66 2.61 0.65 -7.91
N ALA A 67 2.35 1.62 -8.79
CA ALA A 67 2.86 2.99 -8.69
C ALA A 67 1.89 3.86 -7.90
N PHE A 68 2.40 4.71 -7.01
CA PHE A 68 1.62 5.82 -6.46
C PHE A 68 1.35 6.84 -7.57
N ASN A 69 0.12 7.32 -7.68
CA ASN A 69 -0.21 8.37 -8.65
C ASN A 69 0.41 9.72 -8.26
N LEU A 70 0.58 9.94 -6.96
CA LEU A 70 1.38 11.03 -6.42
C LEU A 70 2.87 10.72 -6.49
N HIS A 71 3.71 11.74 -6.65
CA HIS A 71 5.16 11.62 -6.66
C HIS A 71 5.67 11.50 -5.21
N VAL A 72 5.52 10.33 -4.60
CA VAL A 72 6.06 10.04 -3.27
C VAL A 72 7.52 9.62 -3.43
N PRO A 73 8.53 10.25 -2.79
CA PRO A 73 9.92 9.97 -3.11
C PRO A 73 10.43 8.62 -2.59
N SER A 74 9.97 8.17 -1.42
CA SER A 74 10.41 6.93 -0.78
C SER A 74 9.45 6.46 0.31
N ILE A 75 9.69 5.26 0.87
CA ILE A 75 8.92 4.75 2.04
C ILE A 75 9.02 5.67 3.26
N TYR A 76 10.07 6.50 3.37
CA TYR A 76 10.28 7.40 4.50
C TYR A 76 9.34 8.62 4.51
N ALA A 77 8.58 8.81 3.44
CA ALA A 77 7.53 9.81 3.37
C ALA A 77 6.17 9.28 3.87
N LEU A 78 6.08 7.97 4.17
CA LEU A 78 4.85 7.36 4.69
C LEU A 78 4.79 7.49 6.21
N SER A 79 3.60 7.76 6.72
CA SER A 79 3.33 7.81 8.15
C SER A 79 2.25 6.80 8.55
N SER A 80 1.84 6.83 9.83
CA SER A 80 0.75 6.00 10.33
C SER A 80 -0.57 6.22 9.60
N SER A 81 -0.88 7.46 9.21
CA SER A 81 -2.11 7.75 8.48
C SER A 81 -2.20 7.05 7.13
N ASP A 82 -1.08 6.53 6.61
CA ASP A 82 -1.00 5.83 5.33
C ASP A 82 -1.09 4.29 5.47
N LEU A 83 -1.31 3.77 6.67
CA LEU A 83 -1.54 2.33 6.87
C LEU A 83 -2.70 1.75 6.03
N PRO A 84 -3.86 2.42 5.90
CA PRO A 84 -4.92 1.96 5.00
C PRO A 84 -4.45 1.90 3.54
N LEU A 85 -3.60 2.84 3.13
CA LEU A 85 -3.05 2.94 1.79
C LEU A 85 -2.11 1.75 1.50
N LEU A 86 -1.23 1.42 2.44
CA LEU A 86 -0.36 0.24 2.37
C LEU A 86 -1.15 -1.09 2.36
N ALA A 87 -2.17 -1.19 3.21
CA ALA A 87 -3.06 -2.36 3.21
C ALA A 87 -3.79 -2.53 1.87
N ASN A 88 -4.19 -1.41 1.25
CA ASN A 88 -4.80 -1.44 -0.08
C ASN A 88 -3.82 -1.94 -1.16
N ILE A 89 -2.56 -1.50 -1.15
CA ILE A 89 -1.51 -2.02 -2.06
C ILE A 89 -1.39 -3.54 -1.91
N ARG A 90 -1.28 -4.04 -0.69
CA ARG A 90 -1.20 -5.48 -0.40
C ARG A 90 -2.37 -6.23 -1.02
N ASN A 91 -3.59 -5.78 -0.74
CA ASN A 91 -4.81 -6.45 -1.17
C ASN A 91 -4.97 -6.40 -2.70
N LEU A 92 -4.69 -5.23 -3.29
CA LEU A 92 -4.72 -5.00 -4.73
C LEU A 92 -3.71 -5.92 -5.44
N ALA A 93 -2.46 -5.91 -5.00
CA ALA A 93 -1.41 -6.72 -5.59
C ALA A 93 -1.73 -8.22 -5.50
N THR A 94 -2.18 -8.68 -4.32
CA THR A 94 -2.62 -10.07 -4.10
C THR A 94 -3.73 -10.47 -5.07
N ARG A 95 -4.76 -9.62 -5.21
CA ARG A 95 -5.88 -9.86 -6.13
C ARG A 95 -5.43 -9.93 -7.59
N LEU A 96 -4.59 -8.98 -8.01
CA LEU A 96 -4.08 -8.93 -9.39
C LEU A 96 -3.18 -10.13 -9.70
N LEU A 97 -2.28 -10.51 -8.79
CA LEU A 97 -1.44 -11.71 -8.96
C LEU A 97 -2.28 -12.99 -8.98
N ALA A 98 -3.23 -13.15 -8.06
CA ALA A 98 -4.12 -14.31 -8.04
C ALA A 98 -4.92 -14.45 -9.34
N SER A 99 -5.40 -13.34 -9.91
CA SER A 99 -6.11 -13.33 -11.19
C SER A 99 -5.24 -13.74 -12.39
N SER A 100 -3.92 -13.65 -12.25
CA SER A 100 -2.96 -14.00 -13.30
C SER A 100 -2.56 -15.48 -13.31
N VAL A 101 -2.87 -16.21 -12.24
CA VAL A 101 -2.65 -17.65 -12.16
C VAL A 101 -3.79 -18.34 -12.93
N PRO A 102 -3.49 -19.15 -13.96
CA PRO A 102 -4.52 -19.92 -14.65
C PRO A 102 -5.29 -20.76 -13.64
N ALA A 103 -6.62 -20.60 -13.60
CA ALA A 103 -7.45 -21.52 -12.85
C ALA A 103 -7.18 -22.93 -13.38
N ALA A 104 -6.70 -23.83 -12.52
CA ALA A 104 -6.57 -25.23 -12.89
C ALA A 104 -7.96 -25.68 -13.34
N THR A 105 -8.12 -25.97 -14.64
CA THR A 105 -9.36 -26.50 -15.17
C THR A 105 -9.71 -27.77 -14.39
N PRO A 106 -10.96 -27.94 -13.91
CA PRO A 106 -11.34 -29.18 -13.25
C PRO A 106 -11.33 -30.28 -14.31
N VAL A 107 -10.26 -31.07 -14.34
CA VAL A 107 -10.13 -32.21 -15.24
C VAL A 107 -10.99 -33.34 -14.69
N THR A 108 -12.24 -33.43 -15.17
CA THR A 108 -13.15 -34.59 -15.04
C THR A 108 -13.54 -35.03 -13.62
N PRO A 109 -14.68 -35.73 -13.43
CA PRO A 109 -14.99 -36.38 -12.17
C PRO A 109 -14.06 -37.59 -12.00
N SER A 110 -12.84 -37.34 -11.54
CA SER A 110 -11.89 -38.39 -11.16
C SER A 110 -11.65 -38.29 -9.66
N THR A 111 -11.51 -39.45 -9.02
CA THR A 111 -11.37 -39.76 -7.59
C THR A 111 -10.15 -39.13 -6.90
N ALA A 112 -9.61 -38.05 -7.46
CA ALA A 112 -8.44 -37.34 -6.98
C ALA A 112 -8.77 -36.50 -5.73
N PRO A 113 -7.81 -36.37 -4.79
CA PRO A 113 -7.97 -35.54 -3.61
C PRO A 113 -8.32 -34.09 -3.98
N PRO A 114 -9.10 -33.39 -3.13
CA PRO A 114 -9.61 -32.05 -3.44
C PRO A 114 -8.47 -31.08 -3.76
N PRO A 115 -8.70 -30.07 -4.64
CA PRO A 115 -7.70 -29.07 -4.98
C PRO A 115 -7.20 -28.37 -3.72
N VAL A 116 -5.87 -28.25 -3.62
CA VAL A 116 -5.19 -27.59 -2.50
C VAL A 116 -5.79 -26.19 -2.31
N PRO A 117 -6.17 -25.79 -1.08
CA PRO A 117 -6.75 -24.48 -0.83
C PRO A 117 -5.87 -23.36 -1.39
N LEU A 118 -6.51 -22.31 -1.95
CA LEU A 118 -5.87 -21.05 -2.38
C LEU A 118 -4.95 -20.42 -1.30
N GLU A 119 -5.07 -20.85 -0.04
CA GLU A 119 -4.17 -20.47 1.07
C GLU A 119 -2.70 -20.81 0.80
N GLY A 120 -2.40 -21.81 -0.03
CA GLY A 120 -1.00 -22.12 -0.40
C GLY A 120 -0.38 -21.16 -1.42
N LEU A 121 -1.19 -20.37 -2.14
CA LEU A 121 -0.72 -19.45 -3.18
C LEU A 121 -0.32 -18.09 -2.62
N SER A 122 -0.96 -17.62 -1.54
CA SER A 122 -0.63 -16.34 -0.90
C SER A 122 0.78 -16.31 -0.33
N SER A 123 1.27 -17.45 0.17
CA SER A 123 2.67 -17.60 0.62
C SER A 123 3.70 -17.45 -0.51
N GLN A 124 3.27 -17.54 -1.77
CA GLN A 124 4.13 -17.39 -2.94
C GLN A 124 4.18 -15.94 -3.42
N PHE A 125 3.24 -15.09 -3.02
CA PHE A 125 3.22 -13.70 -3.42
C PHE A 125 4.23 -12.91 -2.61
N ARG A 126 5.13 -12.21 -3.31
CA ARG A 126 6.11 -11.32 -2.70
C ARG A 126 5.75 -9.91 -3.09
N ILE A 127 5.38 -9.10 -2.09
CA ILE A 127 4.96 -7.70 -2.25
C ILE A 127 5.85 -6.85 -1.34
N GLY A 128 6.45 -5.80 -1.89
CA GLY A 128 7.39 -4.98 -1.15
C GLY A 128 8.01 -3.87 -1.99
N PHE A 129 8.95 -3.17 -1.38
CA PHE A 129 9.65 -2.03 -1.93
C PHE A 129 11.14 -2.33 -2.02
N ILE A 130 11.82 -1.74 -3.00
CA ILE A 130 13.28 -1.70 -3.03
C ILE A 130 13.69 -0.36 -2.42
N THR A 131 14.44 -0.40 -1.33
CA THR A 131 14.80 0.80 -0.58
C THR A 131 16.22 1.29 -0.93
N PRO A 132 16.46 2.62 -0.87
CA PRO A 132 17.80 3.17 -1.01
C PRO A 132 18.78 2.54 0.00
N PRO A 133 20.07 2.36 -0.35
CA PRO A 133 20.72 2.82 -1.58
C PRO A 133 20.55 1.87 -2.78
N PHE A 134 19.80 0.78 -2.61
CA PHE A 134 19.57 -0.18 -3.68
C PHE A 134 18.56 0.36 -4.69
N LYS A 135 18.66 -0.11 -5.93
CA LYS A 135 17.74 0.23 -7.02
C LYS A 135 17.57 -0.95 -7.95
N ASP A 136 16.41 -1.05 -8.58
CA ASP A 136 16.24 -1.94 -9.73
C ASP A 136 16.92 -1.30 -10.94
N ASN A 137 18.04 -1.86 -11.41
CA ASN A 137 18.75 -1.34 -12.58
C ASN A 137 17.91 -1.39 -13.88
N LYS A 138 16.84 -2.19 -13.91
CA LYS A 138 15.91 -2.28 -15.05
C LYS A 138 14.70 -1.36 -14.92
N ILE A 139 14.41 -0.89 -13.70
CA ILE A 139 13.39 0.10 -13.40
C ILE A 139 14.06 1.16 -12.52
N PRO A 140 14.98 1.99 -13.07
CA PRO A 140 15.88 2.83 -12.27
C PRO A 140 15.18 4.10 -11.76
N VAL A 141 14.03 3.92 -11.11
CA VAL A 141 13.25 5.00 -10.52
C VAL A 141 13.50 4.98 -9.02
N THR A 142 14.40 5.86 -8.58
CA THR A 142 14.79 5.96 -7.15
C THR A 142 14.03 7.05 -6.40
N ASP A 143 13.38 7.94 -7.15
CA ASP A 143 12.67 9.12 -6.63
C ASP A 143 11.21 9.06 -7.05
N HIS A 144 10.57 7.90 -6.95
CA HIS A 144 9.11 7.72 -7.05
C HIS A 144 8.78 6.32 -6.50
N LEU A 145 8.13 6.30 -5.35
CA LEU A 145 7.77 5.10 -4.62
C LEU A 145 6.83 4.24 -5.44
N HIS A 146 7.17 2.95 -5.54
CA HIS A 146 6.36 1.95 -6.18
C HIS A 146 6.62 0.61 -5.53
N ALA A 147 5.56 -0.19 -5.38
CA ALA A 147 5.67 -1.54 -4.89
C ALA A 147 5.91 -2.50 -6.06
N HIS A 148 6.83 -3.43 -5.84
CA HIS A 148 6.99 -4.61 -6.67
C HIS A 148 6.14 -5.73 -6.10
N ALA A 149 5.40 -6.41 -6.96
CA ALA A 149 4.63 -7.59 -6.57
C ALA A 149 4.81 -8.71 -7.60
N PHE A 150 5.24 -9.88 -7.15
CA PHE A 150 5.48 -11.02 -8.05
C PHE A 150 5.14 -12.35 -7.40
N ILE A 151 4.97 -13.36 -8.25
CA ILE A 151 4.74 -14.74 -7.81
C ILE A 151 6.08 -15.45 -7.73
N GLY A 152 6.49 -15.91 -6.55
CA GLY A 152 7.76 -16.60 -6.35
C GLY A 152 7.88 -17.90 -7.17
N PRO A 153 9.11 -18.33 -7.52
CA PRO A 153 10.39 -17.68 -7.23
C PRO A 153 10.70 -16.46 -8.14
N ALA A 154 11.75 -15.71 -7.81
CA ALA A 154 12.30 -14.62 -8.65
C ALA A 154 13.32 -15.17 -9.67
N ASP A 155 12.89 -16.14 -10.49
CA ASP A 155 13.74 -16.91 -11.40
C ASP A 155 14.32 -16.10 -12.59
N LEU A 156 13.73 -14.95 -12.91
CA LEU A 156 14.17 -14.08 -14.01
C LEU A 156 15.00 -12.87 -13.56
N ALA A 157 15.23 -12.69 -12.25
CA ALA A 157 16.04 -11.57 -11.76
C ALA A 157 17.53 -11.72 -12.16
N GLY A 158 18.04 -12.95 -12.26
CA GLY A 158 19.48 -13.19 -12.37
C GLY A 158 20.23 -12.77 -11.09
N TRP A 159 21.55 -13.01 -11.06
CA TRP A 159 22.34 -12.84 -9.83
C TRP A 159 22.40 -11.38 -9.33
N TRP A 160 22.75 -10.44 -10.22
CA TRP A 160 22.97 -9.04 -9.83
C TRP A 160 21.69 -8.31 -9.42
N ARG A 161 20.62 -8.44 -10.20
CA ARG A 161 19.32 -7.86 -9.85
C ARG A 161 18.70 -8.60 -8.67
N GLY A 162 18.98 -9.89 -8.51
CA GLY A 162 18.54 -10.70 -7.37
C GLY A 162 18.96 -10.14 -6.02
N VAL A 163 20.07 -9.38 -5.94
CA VAL A 163 20.47 -8.67 -4.72
C VAL A 163 19.41 -7.66 -4.28
N ALA A 164 18.84 -6.88 -5.21
CA ALA A 164 17.81 -5.88 -4.93
C ALA A 164 16.48 -6.50 -4.46
N TYR A 165 16.20 -7.73 -4.89
CA TYR A 165 15.03 -8.51 -4.50
C TYR A 165 15.34 -9.49 -3.35
N GLY A 166 16.56 -9.39 -2.79
CA GLY A 166 17.02 -10.16 -1.65
C GLY A 166 16.77 -9.44 -0.32
N PRO A 167 17.00 -10.12 0.81
CA PRO A 167 16.65 -9.62 2.15
C PRO A 167 17.39 -8.34 2.58
N LEU A 168 18.46 -7.95 1.88
CA LEU A 168 19.22 -6.73 2.19
C LEU A 168 18.58 -5.45 1.64
N ALA A 169 17.84 -5.56 0.55
CA ALA A 169 17.32 -4.43 -0.22
C ALA A 169 15.79 -4.43 -0.31
N TRP A 170 15.19 -5.61 -0.12
CA TRP A 170 13.77 -5.82 -0.17
C TRP A 170 13.11 -5.52 1.17
N TYR A 171 12.22 -4.54 1.17
CA TYR A 171 11.38 -4.21 2.31
C TYR A 171 9.97 -4.76 2.09
N ALA A 172 9.64 -5.87 2.75
CA ALA A 172 8.33 -6.49 2.57
C ALA A 172 7.21 -5.55 3.08
N ILE A 173 6.09 -5.50 2.36
CA ILE A 173 4.99 -4.59 2.71
C ILE A 173 4.41 -4.88 4.11
N GLU A 174 4.39 -6.14 4.52
CA GLU A 174 3.92 -6.54 5.85
C GLU A 174 4.85 -6.09 6.97
N ASP A 175 6.17 -6.08 6.71
CA ASP A 175 7.16 -5.60 7.68
C ASP A 175 7.04 -4.09 7.84
N LEU A 176 6.82 -3.34 6.75
CA LEU A 176 6.55 -1.90 6.80
C LEU A 176 5.27 -1.57 7.56
N ILE A 177 4.17 -2.29 7.28
CA ILE A 177 2.92 -2.14 8.01
C ILE A 177 3.14 -2.44 9.51
N ALA A 178 3.89 -3.50 9.84
CA ALA A 178 4.18 -3.85 11.22
C ALA A 178 5.01 -2.77 11.93
N GLU A 179 6.06 -2.26 11.28
CA GLU A 179 6.95 -1.23 11.81
C GLU A 179 6.20 0.08 12.11
N ILE A 180 5.41 0.57 11.14
CA ILE A 180 4.63 1.80 11.33
C ILE A 180 3.58 1.63 12.45
N ARG A 181 3.01 0.43 12.60
CA ARG A 181 2.07 0.16 13.70
C ARG A 181 2.78 0.02 15.05
N GLU A 182 3.99 -0.53 15.08
CA GLU A 182 4.79 -0.60 16.30
C GLU A 182 5.20 0.80 16.77
N SER A 183 5.46 1.74 15.86
CA SER A 183 5.82 3.12 16.23
C SER A 183 4.64 3.94 16.76
N THR A 184 3.39 3.54 16.50
CA THR A 184 2.19 4.32 16.80
C THR A 184 1.27 3.71 17.84
N THR A 185 1.44 2.42 18.16
CA THR A 185 0.64 1.76 19.17
C THR A 185 1.51 1.38 20.37
N ASN A 186 0.96 1.51 21.59
CA ASN A 186 1.61 0.98 22.79
C ASN A 186 1.59 -0.57 22.84
N ASN A 187 0.99 -1.21 21.84
CA ASN A 187 0.97 -2.65 21.70
C ASN A 187 2.17 -3.06 20.84
N ARG A 188 3.05 -3.89 21.39
CA ARG A 188 4.25 -4.38 20.70
C ARG A 188 3.87 -5.29 19.53
N ILE A 189 3.71 -4.72 18.33
CA ILE A 189 3.37 -5.45 17.10
C ILE A 189 4.66 -5.94 16.47
N LYS A 190 4.97 -7.23 16.62
CA LYS A 190 6.18 -7.85 16.03
C LYS A 190 5.85 -8.44 14.66
N SER A 191 6.82 -8.48 13.73
CA SER A 191 6.77 -9.36 12.55
C SER A 191 7.46 -10.71 12.82
N GLY A 192 7.30 -11.70 11.93
CA GLY A 192 8.13 -12.92 11.91
C GLY A 192 7.77 -14.09 12.85
N TYR A 193 6.58 -14.13 13.47
CA TYR A 193 6.13 -15.29 14.26
C TYR A 193 5.11 -16.16 13.51
N GLU A 194 4.95 -17.42 13.94
CA GLU A 194 4.26 -18.51 13.23
C GLU A 194 2.79 -18.23 12.86
N ASN A 195 2.13 -17.29 13.55
CA ASN A 195 0.74 -16.86 13.29
C ASN A 195 0.62 -15.40 12.85
N ARG A 196 1.72 -14.75 12.45
CA ARG A 196 1.74 -13.32 12.11
C ARG A 196 0.78 -12.98 10.97
N VAL A 197 0.70 -13.84 9.95
CA VAL A 197 -0.12 -13.66 8.74
C VAL A 197 -1.62 -13.63 9.05
N ARG A 198 -2.04 -14.16 10.20
CA ARG A 198 -3.43 -14.19 10.67
C ARG A 198 -3.63 -13.36 11.93
N ALA A 199 -2.73 -12.43 12.24
CA ALA A 199 -2.88 -11.57 13.39
C ALA A 199 -4.18 -10.75 13.24
N PRO A 200 -5.09 -10.73 14.24
CA PRO A 200 -6.38 -10.03 14.12
C PRO A 200 -6.24 -8.56 13.71
N ILE A 201 -5.15 -7.90 14.10
CA ILE A 201 -4.87 -6.51 13.78
C ILE A 201 -4.64 -6.27 12.27
N ASP A 202 -4.22 -7.27 11.50
CA ASP A 202 -4.03 -7.15 10.04
C ASP A 202 -5.36 -7.19 9.27
N MET A 203 -6.42 -7.67 9.91
CA MET A 203 -7.79 -7.67 9.37
C MET A 203 -8.44 -6.29 9.49
N VAL A 204 -7.81 -5.36 10.21
CA VAL A 204 -8.27 -3.97 10.39
C VAL A 204 -7.27 -3.03 9.71
N PRO A 205 -7.50 -2.61 8.46
CA PRO A 205 -6.57 -1.76 7.72
C PRO A 205 -6.20 -0.47 8.46
N SER A 206 -7.15 0.14 9.16
CA SER A 206 -6.99 1.38 9.93
C SER A 206 -6.37 1.20 11.32
N ALA A 207 -6.06 -0.02 11.75
CA ALA A 207 -5.43 -0.23 13.04
C ALA A 207 -4.02 0.38 13.06
N GLY A 208 -3.78 1.27 14.04
CA GLY A 208 -2.55 2.05 14.16
C GLY A 208 -2.50 3.30 13.27
N ALA A 209 -3.55 3.58 12.48
CA ALA A 209 -3.54 4.72 11.55
C ALA A 209 -3.71 6.09 12.23
N ARG A 210 -4.04 6.09 13.53
CA ARG A 210 -4.19 7.28 14.36
C ARG A 210 -3.18 7.25 15.49
N ALA A 211 -2.62 8.41 15.78
CA ALA A 211 -1.72 8.67 16.89
C ALA A 211 -2.31 9.74 17.81
N GLY A 212 -2.13 9.55 19.11
CA GLY A 212 -2.57 10.50 20.11
C GLY A 212 -1.71 10.41 21.37
N ARG A 213 -1.74 11.49 22.14
CA ARG A 213 -1.04 11.57 23.43
C ARG A 213 -1.95 11.04 24.55
N ALA A 214 -1.34 10.73 25.69
CA ALA A 214 -2.06 10.22 26.86
C ALA A 214 -3.09 11.20 27.44
N ASP A 215 -2.99 12.49 27.10
CA ASP A 215 -3.96 13.55 27.45
C ASP A 215 -5.17 13.61 26.50
N GLY A 216 -5.25 12.70 25.51
CA GLY A 216 -6.32 12.65 24.53
C GLY A 216 -6.15 13.58 23.34
N LEU A 217 -5.02 14.30 23.23
CA LEU A 217 -4.74 15.17 22.08
C LEU A 217 -4.35 14.31 20.86
N GLU A 218 -5.11 14.44 19.77
CA GLU A 218 -4.83 13.80 18.48
C GLU A 218 -3.58 14.44 17.83
N THR A 219 -2.59 13.62 17.50
CA THR A 219 -1.34 14.03 16.85
C THR A 219 -1.12 13.33 15.51
N THR A 220 -2.18 12.79 14.91
CA THR A 220 -2.13 12.08 13.63
C THR A 220 -1.69 13.02 12.52
N GLU A 221 -0.69 12.59 11.76
CA GLU A 221 -0.25 13.32 10.57
C GLU A 221 -1.31 13.19 9.45
N PRO A 222 -1.37 14.15 8.51
CA PRO A 222 -2.25 14.03 7.36
C PRO A 222 -1.83 12.87 6.45
N SER A 223 -2.79 12.08 5.97
CA SER A 223 -2.51 11.04 4.97
C SER A 223 -2.15 11.65 3.62
N ILE A 224 -1.31 10.93 2.87
CA ILE A 224 -1.00 11.27 1.47
C ILE A 224 -2.08 10.79 0.49
N ALA A 225 -3.06 9.99 0.93
CA ALA A 225 -4.12 9.53 0.05
C ALA A 225 -4.95 10.70 -0.51
N ASN A 226 -5.34 10.61 -1.78
CA ASN A 226 -6.28 11.56 -2.37
C ASN A 226 -7.66 11.35 -1.72
N LEU A 227 -8.00 12.23 -0.77
CA LEU A 227 -9.25 12.20 0.02
C LEU A 227 -10.48 12.74 -0.74
N ASP A 228 -10.31 13.20 -1.98
CA ASP A 228 -11.27 14.07 -2.68
C ASP A 228 -12.58 13.38 -3.15
N LEU A 229 -12.82 12.12 -2.77
CA LEU A 229 -14.07 11.40 -3.07
C LEU A 229 -14.76 10.77 -1.86
N GLN A 230 -14.30 11.03 -0.62
CA GLN A 230 -14.97 10.53 0.58
C GLN A 230 -15.98 11.52 1.19
N VAL A 231 -16.41 12.54 0.43
CA VAL A 231 -17.48 13.47 0.78
C VAL A 231 -18.73 13.18 -0.07
N GLU A 232 -19.24 11.96 0.01
CA GLU A 232 -20.59 11.65 -0.50
C GLU A 232 -21.38 10.70 0.41
N ASP A 233 -21.09 10.71 1.71
CA ASP A 233 -22.06 10.32 2.74
C ASP A 233 -22.47 11.59 3.48
N GLY A 234 -23.66 12.08 3.13
CA GLY A 234 -24.18 13.34 3.62
C GLY A 234 -24.35 13.34 5.14
N GLU A 235 -23.71 14.30 5.79
CA GLU A 235 -24.29 15.13 6.84
C GLU A 235 -23.58 16.48 6.84
N GLY A 236 -24.36 17.54 6.63
CA GLY A 236 -23.86 18.90 6.49
C GLY A 236 -23.18 19.40 7.77
N GLY A 237 -21.87 19.56 7.70
CA GLY A 237 -21.08 20.30 8.68
C GLY A 237 -20.04 21.14 7.95
N VAL A 238 -20.43 22.35 7.53
CA VAL A 238 -19.52 23.34 6.95
C VAL A 238 -18.42 23.64 7.96
N SER A 239 -17.24 23.08 7.73
CA SER A 239 -16.02 23.48 8.44
C SER A 239 -15.20 24.35 7.50
N THR A 240 -15.58 25.62 7.43
CA THR A 240 -14.77 26.69 6.85
C THR A 240 -13.46 26.79 7.62
N SER A 241 -12.37 26.41 6.96
CA SER A 241 -11.00 26.73 7.32
C SER A 241 -10.83 28.25 7.42
N SER A 242 -10.88 28.77 8.64
CA SER A 242 -10.61 30.17 8.94
C SER A 242 -9.33 30.24 9.76
N ALA A 243 -8.23 30.60 9.09
CA ALA A 243 -7.08 31.14 9.75
C ALA A 243 -7.44 32.53 10.31
N SER A 244 -7.44 32.68 11.63
CA SER A 244 -7.38 34.00 12.26
C SER A 244 -6.75 33.91 13.64
N THR A 245 -5.55 34.47 13.72
CA THR A 245 -4.93 35.04 14.92
C THR A 245 -5.88 36.00 15.63
N SER A 246 -6.20 35.74 16.91
CA SER A 246 -6.38 36.80 17.91
C SER A 246 -6.37 36.25 19.33
N SER A 247 -5.62 36.99 20.14
CA SER A 247 -5.44 36.97 21.59
C SER A 247 -6.71 37.13 22.44
N GLN A 248 -6.58 36.76 23.73
CA GLN A 248 -7.46 37.02 24.90
C GLN A 248 -8.69 36.08 24.97
N SER A 249 -9.05 35.41 26.07
CA SER A 249 -8.95 35.76 27.48
C SER A 249 -9.02 34.48 28.36
N ARG A 250 -8.32 34.48 29.49
CA ARG A 250 -8.45 33.48 30.55
C ARG A 250 -9.87 33.54 31.14
N ASN A 251 -10.60 32.43 31.13
CA ASN A 251 -11.69 32.21 32.08
C ASN A 251 -11.46 30.86 32.79
N LEU A 252 -11.31 30.98 34.11
CA LEU A 252 -11.19 29.91 35.09
C LEU A 252 -12.47 29.09 35.10
N LEU A 253 -12.37 27.79 34.82
CA LEU A 253 -13.37 26.80 35.20
C LEU A 253 -12.70 25.81 36.16
N SER A 254 -13.23 25.82 37.37
CA SER A 254 -12.82 25.05 38.54
C SER A 254 -12.97 23.54 38.34
N SER A 255 -11.99 22.77 38.81
CA SER A 255 -12.06 21.33 38.99
C SER A 255 -13.14 20.95 40.01
N GLN A 256 -14.13 20.15 39.60
CA GLN A 256 -15.01 19.46 40.53
C GLN A 256 -14.77 17.95 40.43
N SER A 257 -13.76 17.49 41.19
CA SER A 257 -13.48 16.08 41.41
C SER A 257 -14.35 15.58 42.56
N GLN A 258 -15.35 14.75 42.30
CA GLN A 258 -16.00 13.93 43.32
C GLN A 258 -15.96 12.47 42.91
N ILE A 259 -15.13 11.70 43.62
CA ILE A 259 -15.07 10.24 43.54
C ILE A 259 -16.12 9.69 44.52
N PRO A 260 -17.03 8.79 44.10
CA PRO A 260 -17.98 8.17 45.02
C PRO A 260 -17.28 7.16 45.92
N HIS A 261 -17.47 7.30 47.23
CA HIS A 261 -17.02 6.33 48.23
C HIS A 261 -17.90 5.07 48.21
N LEU A 262 -17.31 3.92 47.90
CA LEU A 262 -17.89 2.60 48.17
C LEU A 262 -17.88 2.37 49.69
N ARG A 263 -19.06 2.12 50.27
CA ARG A 263 -19.20 1.61 51.63
C ARG A 263 -18.94 0.11 51.63
N VAL A 264 -18.05 -0.32 52.52
CA VAL A 264 -17.89 -1.72 52.95
C VAL A 264 -18.80 -1.96 54.15
#